data_AF-A4RQM8-F1
#
_entry.id   AF-A4RQM8-F1
#
_cell.length_a   1.000
_cell.length_b   1.000
_cell.length_c   1.000
_cell.angle_alpha   90.00
_cell.angle_beta   90.00
_cell.angle_gamma   90.00
#
_symmetry.space_group_name_H-M   'P 1'
#
loop_
_entity.id
_entity.type
_entity.pdbx_description
1 polymer ?
#
loop_
_entity_poly.entity_id
_entity_poly.type
_entity_poly.pdbx_seq_one_letter_code
_entity_poly.pdbx_strand_id
1 'polypeptide(L)'
;MPARKQTRAFTARAVARVALCALVVVASFANPIVAQDDADASDAPPGPARVLVRKRIVEDLVVEGSNVTVAVTLTNAGETEARKVKARDDGFANEDDFELITGKESLSATYATIAPGESVEYSFVVVPKKSGSFPGGAVSVSYLGTSGRETTHGSSNVLGATPVYTTMQKNIFAALKVGKYLTLGACRTIEDWVKYGTIIGSVCGALLLNWVALKVKKGVAAARRKMAVASLERSDRREKSA
;
A
#
# COMPACT_ATOMS: atom_id res chain seq x y z
N MET A 1 -36.14 -52.75 -45.15
CA MET A 1 -35.95 -51.47 -44.45
C MET A 1 -37.08 -51.32 -43.42
N PRO A 2 -36.79 -51.44 -42.12
CA PRO A 2 -37.32 -50.43 -41.18
C PRO A 2 -36.33 -50.07 -40.06
N ALA A 3 -36.24 -48.77 -39.76
CA ALA A 3 -35.51 -48.19 -38.64
C ALA A 3 -36.52 -47.71 -37.58
N ARG A 4 -36.59 -48.37 -36.43
CA ARG A 4 -37.22 -47.81 -35.21
C ARG A 4 -36.86 -48.66 -34.00
N LYS A 5 -35.85 -48.26 -33.20
CA LYS A 5 -35.65 -48.71 -31.79
C LYS A 5 -34.38 -48.12 -31.11
N GLN A 6 -34.08 -46.83 -31.24
CA GLN A 6 -33.03 -46.21 -30.40
C GLN A 6 -33.36 -44.75 -30.08
N THR A 7 -34.34 -44.50 -29.21
CA THR A 7 -34.59 -43.12 -28.72
C THR A 7 -35.31 -43.02 -27.37
N ARG A 8 -35.69 -44.15 -26.73
CA ARG A 8 -36.43 -44.14 -25.45
C ARG A 8 -35.59 -44.40 -24.19
N ALA A 9 -34.32 -44.79 -24.30
CA ALA A 9 -33.52 -45.19 -23.15
C ALA A 9 -32.70 -44.04 -22.51
N PHE A 10 -32.45 -42.95 -23.23
CA PHE A 10 -31.60 -41.86 -22.75
C PHE A 10 -32.35 -40.84 -21.87
N THR A 11 -33.64 -40.64 -22.11
CA THR A 11 -34.47 -39.67 -21.39
C THR A 11 -34.85 -40.13 -19.98
N ALA A 12 -35.00 -41.43 -19.74
CA ALA A 12 -35.36 -41.96 -18.41
C ALA A 12 -34.23 -41.81 -17.37
N ARG A 13 -32.96 -41.95 -17.80
CA ARG A 13 -31.80 -41.86 -16.89
C ARG A 13 -31.45 -40.42 -16.48
N ALA A 14 -31.76 -39.45 -17.32
CA ALA A 14 -31.53 -38.03 -17.02
C ALA A 14 -32.55 -37.50 -16.00
N VAL A 15 -33.84 -37.85 -16.16
CA VAL A 15 -34.91 -37.42 -15.24
C VAL A 15 -34.73 -38.04 -13.85
N ALA A 16 -34.31 -39.31 -13.77
CA ALA A 16 -34.04 -39.97 -12.49
C ALA A 16 -32.89 -39.33 -11.70
N ARG A 17 -31.83 -38.85 -12.37
CA ARG A 17 -30.69 -38.19 -11.72
C ARG A 17 -31.01 -36.76 -11.26
N VAL A 18 -31.81 -36.02 -12.04
CA VAL A 18 -32.26 -34.67 -11.65
C VAL A 18 -33.25 -34.74 -10.49
N ALA A 19 -34.15 -35.72 -10.48
CA ALA A 19 -35.07 -35.94 -9.35
C ALA A 19 -34.34 -36.38 -8.07
N LEU A 20 -33.30 -37.21 -8.19
CA LEU A 20 -32.46 -37.60 -7.04
C LEU A 20 -31.66 -36.42 -6.47
N CYS A 21 -31.09 -35.57 -7.33
CA CYS A 21 -30.40 -34.35 -6.88
C CYS A 21 -31.36 -33.34 -6.24
N ALA A 22 -32.57 -33.18 -6.78
CA ALA A 22 -33.58 -32.28 -6.20
C ALA A 22 -34.04 -32.74 -4.80
N LEU A 23 -34.19 -34.05 -4.58
CA LEU A 23 -34.52 -34.60 -3.26
C LEU A 23 -33.39 -34.45 -2.23
N VAL A 24 -32.12 -34.61 -2.65
CA VAL A 24 -30.97 -34.38 -1.76
C VAL A 24 -30.86 -32.90 -1.37
N VAL A 25 -31.13 -31.97 -2.28
CA VAL A 25 -31.10 -30.53 -1.99
C VAL A 25 -32.23 -30.14 -1.02
N VAL A 26 -33.45 -30.66 -1.18
CA VAL A 26 -34.56 -30.37 -0.25
C VAL A 26 -34.35 -31.02 1.12
N ALA A 27 -33.77 -32.22 1.20
CA ALA A 27 -33.39 -32.84 2.47
C ALA A 27 -32.25 -32.10 3.18
N SER A 28 -31.40 -31.37 2.44
CA SER A 28 -30.32 -30.56 3.02
C SER A 28 -30.81 -29.26 3.67
N PHE A 29 -32.01 -28.77 3.30
CA PHE A 29 -32.62 -27.58 3.91
C PHE A 29 -33.60 -27.92 5.05
N ALA A 30 -33.89 -29.20 5.29
CA ALA A 30 -34.83 -29.64 6.33
C ALA A 30 -34.14 -29.99 7.66
N ASN A 31 -32.81 -29.99 7.72
CA ASN A 31 -32.13 -30.01 9.01
C ASN A 31 -32.23 -28.61 9.61
N PRO A 32 -32.97 -28.40 10.73
CA PRO A 32 -32.76 -27.20 11.49
C PRO A 32 -31.27 -27.17 11.85
N ILE A 33 -30.59 -26.09 11.47
CA ILE A 33 -29.34 -25.73 12.12
C ILE A 33 -29.75 -25.47 13.56
N VAL A 34 -29.70 -26.52 14.38
CA VAL A 34 -29.65 -26.36 15.82
C VAL A 34 -28.31 -25.68 16.03
N ALA A 35 -28.36 -24.36 16.20
CA ALA A 35 -27.30 -23.67 16.91
C ALA A 35 -27.16 -24.47 18.19
N GLN A 36 -26.03 -25.16 18.33
CA GLN A 36 -25.63 -25.71 19.60
C GLN A 36 -25.40 -24.47 20.46
N ASP A 37 -26.47 -24.04 21.14
CA ASP A 37 -26.35 -23.16 22.29
C ASP A 37 -25.44 -23.94 23.23
N ASP A 38 -24.17 -23.58 23.22
CA ASP A 38 -23.24 -23.87 24.31
C ASP A 38 -23.70 -23.05 25.53
N ALA A 39 -24.93 -23.31 25.96
CA ALA A 39 -25.49 -22.90 27.24
C ALA A 39 -24.92 -23.86 28.27
N ASP A 40 -23.64 -23.65 28.62
CA ASP A 40 -23.01 -24.04 29.90
C ASP A 40 -21.55 -23.53 29.99
N ALA A 41 -21.23 -22.36 29.39
CA ALA A 41 -19.98 -21.65 29.64
C ALA A 41 -20.06 -20.64 30.80
N SER A 42 -21.16 -20.64 31.59
CA SER A 42 -21.33 -19.69 32.69
C SER A 42 -20.86 -20.21 34.06
N ASP A 43 -20.34 -21.44 34.14
CA ASP A 43 -19.85 -22.05 35.40
C ASP A 43 -18.37 -22.47 35.33
N ALA A 44 -17.67 -22.15 34.23
CA ALA A 44 -16.21 -22.17 34.23
C ALA A 44 -15.69 -20.99 35.06
N PRO A 45 -14.74 -21.18 35.99
CA PRO A 45 -14.14 -20.07 36.70
C PRO A 45 -13.55 -19.08 35.68
N PRO A 46 -13.77 -17.76 35.87
CA PRO A 46 -13.38 -16.77 34.89
C PRO A 46 -11.89 -16.90 34.57
N GLY A 47 -11.58 -16.93 33.28
CA GLY A 47 -10.23 -17.06 32.75
C GLY A 47 -9.28 -15.96 33.26
N PRO A 48 -7.96 -16.23 33.30
CA PRO A 48 -6.99 -15.25 33.76
C PRO A 48 -6.91 -14.03 32.82
N ALA A 49 -6.46 -12.91 33.37
CA ALA A 49 -6.22 -11.69 32.61
C ALA A 49 -5.19 -11.93 31.50
N ARG A 50 -5.46 -11.43 30.29
CA ARG A 50 -4.57 -11.58 29.13
C ARG A 50 -4.44 -10.29 28.37
N VAL A 51 -3.30 -9.62 28.54
CA VAL A 51 -3.03 -8.35 27.87
C VAL A 51 -2.36 -8.60 26.51
N LEU A 52 -3.05 -8.25 25.44
CA LEU A 52 -2.54 -8.20 24.08
C LEU A 52 -1.95 -6.83 23.80
N VAL A 53 -0.81 -6.80 23.12
CA VAL A 53 -0.07 -5.56 22.86
C VAL A 53 0.18 -5.45 21.37
N ARG A 54 -0.25 -4.34 20.79
CA ARG A 54 -0.10 -4.04 19.37
C ARG A 54 0.67 -2.75 19.19
N LYS A 55 1.80 -2.84 18.49
CA LYS A 55 2.66 -1.72 18.12
C LYS A 55 2.52 -1.43 16.64
N ARG A 56 2.37 -0.15 16.28
CA ARG A 56 2.34 0.32 14.89
C ARG A 56 3.01 1.69 14.74
N ILE A 57 3.49 1.97 13.53
CA ILE A 57 3.83 3.32 13.09
C ILE A 57 2.59 3.91 12.42
N VAL A 58 2.27 5.16 12.72
CA VAL A 58 1.05 5.82 12.22
C VAL A 58 1.25 6.31 10.78
N GLU A 59 2.44 6.77 10.45
CA GLU A 59 2.76 7.32 9.14
C GLU A 59 2.99 6.23 8.07
N ASP A 60 2.48 6.46 6.87
CA ASP A 60 2.69 5.57 5.72
C ASP A 60 4.14 5.60 5.20
N LEU A 61 4.82 6.74 5.39
CA LEU A 61 6.19 6.96 4.92
C LEU A 61 7.01 7.63 6.01
N VAL A 62 8.04 6.93 6.47
CA VAL A 62 8.99 7.44 7.47
C VAL A 62 10.15 8.13 6.75
N VAL A 63 10.44 9.37 7.13
CA VAL A 63 11.47 10.19 6.48
C VAL A 63 12.43 10.73 7.52
N GLU A 64 13.73 10.75 7.20
CA GLU A 64 14.74 11.37 8.05
C GLU A 64 14.38 12.85 8.35
N GLY A 65 14.60 13.27 9.59
CA GLY A 65 14.29 14.62 10.07
C GLY A 65 12.80 14.95 10.19
N SER A 66 11.90 13.99 9.96
CA SER A 66 10.44 14.18 10.12
C SER A 66 9.93 13.49 11.38
N ASN A 67 8.89 14.07 11.99
CA ASN A 67 8.21 13.47 13.14
C ASN A 67 7.50 12.17 12.73
N VAL A 68 7.71 11.12 13.52
CA VAL A 68 7.12 9.80 13.35
C VAL A 68 6.41 9.44 14.65
N THR A 69 5.15 9.07 14.55
CA THR A 69 4.32 8.70 15.70
C THR A 69 4.25 7.19 15.80
N VAL A 70 4.74 6.67 16.92
CA VAL A 70 4.61 5.24 17.26
C VAL A 70 3.46 5.09 18.23
N ALA A 71 2.49 4.26 17.86
CA ALA A 71 1.30 3.99 18.65
C ALA A 71 1.34 2.56 19.19
N VAL A 72 1.08 2.43 20.49
CA VAL A 72 1.04 1.16 21.22
C VAL A 72 -0.32 1.01 21.89
N THR A 73 -1.07 0.00 21.47
CA THR A 73 -2.38 -0.35 22.03
C THR A 73 -2.24 -1.57 22.92
N LEU A 74 -2.78 -1.50 24.13
CA LEU A 74 -2.89 -2.60 25.07
C LEU A 74 -4.37 -2.95 25.23
N THR A 75 -4.71 -4.21 25.00
CA THR A 75 -6.09 -4.70 25.12
C THR A 75 -6.11 -5.87 26.08
N ASN A 76 -6.93 -5.81 27.12
CA ASN A 76 -7.16 -6.96 27.98
C ASN A 76 -8.21 -7.88 27.33
N ALA A 77 -7.75 -8.95 26.69
CA ALA A 77 -8.57 -9.99 26.08
C ALA A 77 -8.83 -11.17 27.02
N GLY A 78 -8.56 -11.02 28.33
CA GLY A 78 -8.93 -11.99 29.36
C GLY A 78 -10.30 -11.69 29.97
N GLU A 79 -10.75 -12.56 30.86
CA GLU A 79 -12.06 -12.46 31.54
C GLU A 79 -11.97 -11.74 32.90
N THR A 80 -10.75 -11.38 33.32
CA THR A 80 -10.47 -10.73 34.61
C THR A 80 -9.58 -9.50 34.42
N GLU A 81 -9.62 -8.58 35.39
CA GLU A 81 -8.88 -7.32 35.34
C GLU A 81 -7.35 -7.55 35.38
N ALA A 82 -6.62 -6.86 34.50
CA ALA A 82 -5.17 -6.79 34.54
C ALA A 82 -4.73 -5.61 35.41
N ARG A 83 -3.93 -5.85 36.45
CA ARG A 83 -3.50 -4.82 37.40
C ARG A 83 -2.02 -4.47 37.25
N LYS A 84 -1.65 -3.24 37.62
CA LYS A 84 -0.28 -2.70 37.58
C LYS A 84 0.40 -2.97 36.22
N VAL A 85 -0.32 -2.70 35.14
CA VAL A 85 0.15 -2.94 33.78
C VAL A 85 1.25 -1.92 33.46
N LYS A 86 2.44 -2.41 33.10
CA LYS A 86 3.57 -1.59 32.67
C LYS A 86 3.99 -2.01 31.28
N ALA A 87 4.03 -1.05 30.37
CA ALA A 87 4.55 -1.21 29.02
C ALA A 87 5.84 -0.41 28.87
N ARG A 88 6.83 -0.98 28.20
CA ARG A 88 8.10 -0.31 27.92
C ARG A 88 8.61 -0.68 26.53
N ASP A 89 8.93 0.35 25.75
CA ASP A 89 9.46 0.25 24.40
C ASP A 89 10.89 0.77 24.34
N ASP A 90 11.87 -0.12 24.29
CA ASP A 90 13.28 0.26 24.18
C ASP A 90 13.77 0.28 22.72
N GLY A 91 12.91 -0.04 21.75
CA GLY A 91 13.31 -0.15 20.35
C GLY A 91 13.70 1.18 19.68
N PHE A 92 13.25 2.30 20.22
CA PHE A 92 13.58 3.65 19.77
C PHE A 92 14.43 4.43 20.79
N ALA A 93 15.04 3.74 21.76
CA ALA A 93 15.82 4.39 22.81
C ALA A 93 17.22 4.86 22.35
N ASN A 94 17.69 4.42 21.17
CA ASN A 94 19.00 4.79 20.65
C ASN A 94 19.02 6.25 20.14
N GLU A 95 19.72 7.13 20.85
CA GLU A 95 19.84 8.55 20.53
C GLU A 95 20.68 8.84 19.27
N ASP A 96 21.53 7.91 18.84
CA ASP A 96 22.37 8.08 17.64
C ASP A 96 21.57 7.95 16.34
N ASP A 97 20.44 7.25 16.42
CA ASP A 97 19.56 6.93 15.29
C ASP A 97 18.25 7.74 15.36
N PHE A 98 17.74 7.98 16.57
CA PHE A 98 16.45 8.65 16.79
C PHE A 98 16.56 9.78 17.82
N GLU A 99 15.79 10.83 17.62
CA GLU A 99 15.53 11.87 18.61
C GLU A 99 14.12 11.70 19.17
N LEU A 100 14.00 11.63 20.50
CA LEU A 100 12.70 11.54 21.16
C LEU A 100 12.18 12.94 21.48
N ILE A 101 11.11 13.34 20.80
CA ILE A 101 10.47 14.65 21.02
C ILE A 101 9.65 14.64 22.31
N THR A 102 9.01 13.50 22.61
CA THR A 102 8.13 13.36 23.79
C THR A 102 8.89 12.98 25.07
N GLY A 103 10.22 12.98 25.06
CA GLY A 103 11.03 12.57 26.21
C GLY A 103 11.07 11.04 26.43
N LYS A 104 12.09 10.58 27.19
CA LYS A 104 12.35 9.14 27.42
C LYS A 104 11.27 8.47 28.27
N GLU A 105 10.60 9.23 29.11
CA GLU A 105 9.48 8.79 29.94
C GLU A 105 8.30 8.26 29.11
N SER A 106 8.10 8.83 27.91
CA SER A 106 7.01 8.46 27.00
C SER A 106 7.18 7.10 26.33
N LEU A 107 8.38 6.50 26.42
CA LEU A 107 8.63 5.11 26.01
C LEU A 107 7.99 4.10 26.97
N SER A 108 7.60 4.54 28.16
CA SER A 108 6.97 3.70 29.15
C SER A 108 5.60 4.23 29.56
N ALA A 109 4.61 3.35 29.63
CA ALA A 109 3.28 3.68 30.12
C ALA A 109 2.93 2.74 31.28
N THR A 110 2.31 3.28 32.31
CA THR A 110 1.83 2.51 33.47
C THR A 110 0.35 2.76 33.68
N TYR A 111 -0.42 1.69 33.81
CA TYR A 111 -1.86 1.72 34.08
C TYR A 111 -2.16 0.97 35.37
N ALA A 112 -3.02 1.54 36.21
CA ALA A 112 -3.38 0.93 37.49
C ALA A 112 -4.15 -0.38 37.27
N THR A 113 -5.14 -0.34 36.40
CA THR A 113 -6.00 -1.47 36.03
C THR A 113 -6.45 -1.32 34.58
N ILE A 114 -6.64 -2.44 33.88
CA ILE A 114 -7.32 -2.52 32.58
C ILE A 114 -8.42 -3.58 32.71
N ALA A 115 -9.68 -3.17 32.56
CA ALA A 115 -10.84 -4.04 32.69
C ALA A 115 -10.90 -5.09 31.56
N PRO A 116 -11.62 -6.21 31.74
CA PRO A 116 -11.87 -7.17 30.66
C PRO A 116 -12.48 -6.48 29.43
N GLY A 117 -11.91 -6.71 28.25
CA GLY A 117 -12.34 -6.10 26.99
C GLY A 117 -11.93 -4.63 26.81
N GLU A 118 -11.30 -3.99 27.81
CA GLU A 118 -10.85 -2.61 27.70
C GLU A 118 -9.54 -2.50 26.90
N SER A 119 -9.44 -1.42 26.12
CA SER A 119 -8.25 -1.05 25.36
C SER A 119 -7.75 0.34 25.78
N VAL A 120 -6.46 0.43 26.04
CA VAL A 120 -5.75 1.70 26.29
C VAL A 120 -4.67 1.89 25.23
N GLU A 121 -4.46 3.12 24.80
CA GLU A 121 -3.45 3.46 23.79
C GLU A 121 -2.54 4.56 24.34
N TYR A 122 -1.23 4.37 24.17
CA TYR A 122 -0.25 5.45 24.32
C TYR A 122 0.57 5.58 23.06
N SER A 123 1.02 6.79 22.80
CA SER A 123 1.84 7.11 21.63
C SER A 123 2.98 8.05 22.01
N PHE A 124 4.10 7.91 21.32
CA PHE A 124 5.25 8.79 21.46
C PHE A 124 5.77 9.18 20.08
N VAL A 125 6.42 10.34 20.00
CA VAL A 125 6.92 10.91 18.75
C VAL A 125 8.45 10.83 18.73
N VAL A 126 8.97 10.28 17.65
CA VAL A 126 10.40 10.15 17.38
C VAL A 126 10.76 10.80 16.05
N VAL A 127 11.98 11.32 15.93
CA VAL A 127 12.52 11.87 14.69
C VAL A 127 13.76 11.06 14.29
N PRO A 128 13.75 10.32 13.17
CA PRO A 128 14.92 9.62 12.69
C PRO A 128 16.00 10.60 12.23
N LYS A 129 17.23 10.44 12.69
CA LYS A 129 18.35 11.33 12.34
C LYS A 129 19.03 10.95 11.03
N LYS A 130 18.90 9.69 10.61
CA LYS A 130 19.56 9.12 9.44
C LYS A 130 18.57 8.27 8.66
N SER A 131 18.70 8.28 7.33
CA SER A 131 18.05 7.30 6.46
C SER A 131 18.70 5.92 6.57
N GLY A 132 17.93 4.86 6.34
CA GLY A 132 18.37 3.48 6.53
C GLY A 132 17.22 2.55 6.88
N SER A 133 17.54 1.35 7.36
CA SER A 133 16.56 0.40 7.85
C SER A 133 16.82 0.12 9.31
N PHE A 134 15.85 0.43 10.18
CA PHE A 134 16.04 0.39 11.62
C PHE A 134 15.10 -0.63 12.27
N PRO A 135 15.57 -1.41 13.24
CA PRO A 135 14.70 -2.30 14.00
C PRO A 135 13.81 -1.48 14.93
N GLY A 136 12.49 -1.59 14.79
CA GLY A 136 11.59 -0.90 15.72
C GLY A 136 11.49 -1.61 17.08
N GLY A 137 11.90 -2.88 17.19
CA GLY A 137 11.82 -3.66 18.44
C GLY A 137 10.37 -3.98 18.89
N ALA A 138 10.26 -4.86 19.88
CA ALA A 138 8.98 -5.17 20.54
C ALA A 138 8.82 -4.36 21.83
N VAL A 139 7.57 -4.07 22.20
CA VAL A 139 7.23 -3.53 23.51
C VAL A 139 7.17 -4.68 24.50
N SER A 140 7.88 -4.54 25.62
CA SER A 140 7.76 -5.45 26.76
C SER A 140 6.60 -4.99 27.65
N VAL A 141 5.75 -5.93 28.06
CA VAL A 141 4.63 -5.67 28.96
C VAL A 141 4.70 -6.58 30.17
N SER A 142 4.44 -6.04 31.35
CA SER A 142 4.31 -6.79 32.60
C SER A 142 3.03 -6.39 33.32
N TYR A 143 2.32 -7.36 33.88
CA TYR A 143 1.08 -7.11 34.61
C TYR A 143 0.83 -8.19 35.67
N LEU A 144 -0.05 -7.88 36.62
CA LEU A 144 -0.53 -8.82 37.64
C LEU A 144 -1.94 -9.29 37.25
N GLY A 145 -2.10 -10.61 37.11
CA GLY A 145 -3.40 -11.24 36.90
C GLY A 145 -4.23 -11.40 38.18
N THR A 146 -5.27 -12.24 38.09
CA THR A 146 -6.28 -12.46 39.14
C THR A 146 -5.69 -12.84 40.50
N SER A 147 -4.65 -13.68 40.51
CA SER A 147 -4.01 -14.16 41.75
C SER A 147 -3.19 -13.08 42.47
N GLY A 148 -2.80 -11.99 41.78
CA GLY A 148 -2.05 -10.86 42.34
C GLY A 148 -0.65 -11.17 42.86
N ARG A 149 -0.23 -12.44 42.82
CA ARG A 149 1.05 -12.95 43.35
C ARG A 149 2.11 -13.13 42.28
N GLU A 150 1.71 -13.37 41.04
CA GLU A 150 2.61 -13.63 39.92
C GLU A 150 2.53 -12.53 38.87
N THR A 151 3.70 -12.09 38.39
CA THR A 151 3.80 -11.12 37.30
C THR A 151 3.87 -11.86 35.99
N THR A 152 2.87 -11.64 35.15
CA THR A 152 2.85 -12.16 33.79
C THR A 152 3.59 -11.19 32.87
N HIS A 153 4.49 -11.74 32.06
CA HIS A 153 5.22 -10.99 31.05
C HIS A 153 4.66 -11.29 29.66
N GLY A 154 4.57 -10.26 28.83
CA GLY A 154 4.16 -10.34 27.44
C GLY A 154 5.05 -9.48 26.56
N SER A 155 4.98 -9.68 25.26
CA SER A 155 5.64 -8.83 24.27
C SER A 155 4.69 -8.53 23.13
N SER A 156 4.83 -7.35 22.54
CA SER A 156 4.06 -6.99 21.35
C SER A 156 4.56 -7.71 20.10
N ASN A 157 3.88 -7.47 18.98
CA ASN A 157 4.48 -7.69 17.68
C ASN A 157 5.79 -6.91 17.54
N VAL A 158 6.74 -7.49 16.81
CA VAL A 158 7.98 -6.81 16.41
C VAL A 158 7.66 -5.95 15.19
N LEU A 159 7.99 -4.66 15.25
CA LEU A 159 8.10 -3.88 14.03
C LEU A 159 9.32 -4.39 13.27
N GLY A 160 9.10 -4.93 12.07
CA GLY A 160 10.18 -5.32 11.18
C GLY A 160 11.12 -4.15 10.87
N ALA A 161 12.15 -4.43 10.08
CA ALA A 161 13.12 -3.40 9.71
C ALA A 161 12.39 -2.26 8.95
N THR A 162 12.25 -1.11 9.63
CA THR A 162 11.44 0.02 9.16
C THR A 162 12.33 0.87 8.25
N PRO A 163 11.97 1.04 6.96
CA PRO A 163 12.73 1.88 6.06
C PRO A 163 12.48 3.35 6.37
N VAL A 164 13.56 4.07 6.71
CA VAL A 164 13.60 5.52 6.82
C VAL A 164 14.17 6.07 5.53
N TYR A 165 13.35 6.85 4.82
CA TYR A 165 13.70 7.40 3.52
C TYR A 165 14.38 8.77 3.64
N THR A 166 15.14 9.14 2.62
CA THR A 166 15.69 10.50 2.51
C THR A 166 14.61 11.49 2.08
N THR A 167 14.86 12.78 2.32
CA THR A 167 14.01 13.85 1.79
C THR A 167 13.91 13.81 0.25
N MET A 168 15.01 13.44 -0.42
CA MET A 168 15.00 13.29 -1.88
C MET A 168 14.08 12.15 -2.33
N GLN A 169 14.13 10.99 -1.67
CA GLN A 169 13.25 9.85 -1.96
C GLN A 169 11.78 10.20 -1.71
N LYS A 170 11.46 10.94 -0.63
CA LYS A 170 10.12 11.47 -0.37
C LYS A 170 9.60 12.30 -1.55
N ASN A 171 10.42 13.20 -2.07
CA ASN A 171 10.04 14.06 -3.19
C ASN A 171 9.83 13.25 -4.48
N ILE A 172 10.66 12.22 -4.71
CA ILE A 172 10.47 11.28 -5.82
C ILE A 172 9.13 10.53 -5.69
N PHE A 173 8.81 9.98 -4.51
CA PHE A 173 7.53 9.30 -4.30
C PHE A 173 6.34 10.23 -4.47
N ALA A 174 6.44 11.48 -4.00
CA ALA A 174 5.41 12.50 -4.22
C ALA A 174 5.24 12.80 -5.72
N ALA A 175 6.34 13.01 -6.45
CA ALA A 175 6.31 13.25 -7.89
C ALA A 175 5.74 12.05 -8.67
N LEU A 176 6.06 10.81 -8.29
CA LEU A 176 5.50 9.60 -8.88
C LEU A 176 4.00 9.47 -8.60
N LYS A 177 3.54 9.81 -7.39
CA LYS A 177 2.12 9.82 -7.03
C LYS A 177 1.35 10.85 -7.85
N VAL A 178 1.88 12.07 -7.97
CA VAL A 178 1.30 13.13 -8.83
C VAL A 178 1.32 12.72 -10.30
N GLY A 179 2.44 12.16 -10.76
CA GLY A 179 2.64 11.62 -12.10
C GLY A 179 1.60 10.61 -12.49
N LYS A 180 1.32 9.65 -11.60
CA LYS A 180 0.26 8.65 -11.78
C LYS A 180 -1.09 9.33 -12.04
N TYR A 181 -1.42 10.42 -11.37
CA TYR A 181 -2.70 11.10 -11.61
C TYR A 181 -2.68 11.93 -12.90
N LEU A 182 -1.62 12.69 -13.17
CA LEU A 182 -1.48 13.51 -14.37
C LEU A 182 -1.50 12.69 -15.67
N THR A 183 -0.89 11.51 -15.63
CA THR A 183 -0.78 10.63 -16.80
C THR A 183 -1.87 9.56 -16.84
N LEU A 184 -2.93 9.72 -16.05
CA LEU A 184 -4.04 8.75 -15.92
C LEU A 184 -3.54 7.32 -15.65
N GLY A 185 -2.43 7.21 -14.94
CA GLY A 185 -1.82 5.97 -14.52
C GLY A 185 -0.78 5.40 -15.49
N ALA A 186 -0.41 6.10 -16.56
CA ALA A 186 0.62 5.64 -17.49
C ALA A 186 2.05 5.74 -16.92
N CYS A 187 2.37 6.80 -16.15
CA CYS A 187 3.68 6.97 -15.50
C CYS A 187 3.57 6.71 -13.99
N ARG A 188 3.85 5.48 -13.56
CA ARG A 188 3.78 5.07 -12.14
C ARG A 188 5.16 4.87 -11.53
N THR A 189 6.14 4.56 -12.36
CA THR A 189 7.53 4.29 -11.96
C THR A 189 8.49 5.26 -12.64
N ILE A 190 9.71 5.35 -12.12
CA ILE A 190 10.79 6.14 -12.75
C ILE A 190 11.07 5.60 -14.16
N GLU A 191 11.01 4.28 -14.34
CA GLU A 191 11.23 3.64 -15.64
C GLU A 191 10.16 4.04 -16.67
N ASP A 192 8.89 4.12 -16.26
CA ASP A 192 7.82 4.61 -17.13
C ASP A 192 8.11 6.05 -17.58
N TRP A 193 8.52 6.91 -16.66
CA TRP A 193 8.87 8.29 -16.98
C TRP A 193 10.01 8.39 -17.99
N VAL A 194 11.05 7.56 -17.85
CA VAL A 194 12.17 7.50 -18.80
C VAL A 194 11.70 6.96 -20.16
N LYS A 195 10.89 5.91 -20.18
CA LYS A 195 10.36 5.31 -21.40
C LYS A 195 9.47 6.27 -22.18
N TYR A 196 8.50 6.92 -21.52
CA TYR A 196 7.64 7.87 -22.21
C TYR A 196 8.39 9.15 -22.57
N GLY A 197 9.31 9.61 -21.72
CA GLY A 197 10.17 10.75 -22.03
C GLY A 197 11.03 10.52 -23.28
N THR A 198 11.62 9.34 -23.44
CA THR A 198 12.42 9.00 -24.63
C THR A 198 11.56 8.87 -25.88
N ILE A 199 10.37 8.24 -25.80
CA ILE A 199 9.44 8.15 -26.93
C ILE A 199 8.99 9.55 -27.36
N ILE A 200 8.50 10.37 -26.43
CA ILE A 200 8.01 11.73 -26.74
C ILE A 200 9.16 12.59 -27.27
N GLY A 201 10.34 12.53 -26.64
CA GLY A 201 11.53 13.24 -27.10
C GLY A 201 11.95 12.85 -28.51
N SER A 202 11.91 11.56 -28.84
CA SER A 202 12.23 11.07 -30.19
C SER A 202 11.24 11.58 -31.24
N VAL A 203 9.93 11.57 -30.93
CA VAL A 203 8.89 12.06 -31.84
C VAL A 203 9.00 13.57 -32.02
N CYS A 204 9.14 14.33 -30.93
CA CYS A 204 9.33 15.78 -30.99
C CYS A 204 10.60 16.15 -31.76
N GLY A 205 11.71 15.42 -31.55
CA GLY A 205 12.95 15.59 -32.29
C GLY A 205 12.77 15.35 -33.79
N ALA A 206 12.09 14.27 -34.18
CA ALA A 206 11.78 13.98 -35.58
C ALA A 206 10.89 15.05 -36.21
N LEU A 207 9.87 15.54 -35.48
CA LEU A 207 9.00 16.62 -35.93
C LEU A 207 9.74 17.95 -36.10
N LEU A 208 10.63 18.29 -35.16
CA LEU A 208 11.48 19.49 -35.24
C LEU A 208 12.44 19.42 -36.43
N LEU A 209 13.10 18.28 -36.63
CA LEU A 209 13.97 18.07 -37.80
C LEU A 209 13.18 18.20 -39.11
N ASN A 210 11.99 17.61 -39.20
CA ASN A 210 11.13 17.75 -40.37
C ASN A 210 10.69 19.21 -40.59
N TRP A 211 10.32 19.93 -39.54
CA TRP A 211 9.94 21.34 -39.62
C TRP A 211 11.09 22.22 -40.12
N VAL A 212 12.31 22.02 -39.59
CA VAL A 212 13.53 22.71 -40.06
C VAL A 212 13.82 22.37 -41.53
N ALA A 213 13.76 21.09 -41.91
CA ALA A 213 13.98 20.66 -43.28
C ALA A 213 12.99 21.31 -44.26
N LEU A 214 11.71 21.41 -43.89
CA LEU A 214 10.68 22.10 -44.69
C LEU A 214 10.96 23.60 -44.84
N LYS A 215 11.43 24.27 -43.77
CA LYS A 215 11.84 25.68 -43.83
C LYS A 215 13.03 25.90 -44.76
N VAL A 216 14.05 25.04 -44.68
CA VAL A 216 15.22 25.10 -45.58
C VAL A 216 14.80 24.88 -47.03
N LYS A 217 14.00 23.84 -47.32
CA LYS A 217 13.50 23.57 -48.68
C LYS A 217 12.74 24.75 -49.26
N LYS A 218 11.83 25.37 -48.49
CA LYS A 218 11.10 26.58 -48.90
C LYS A 218 12.04 27.76 -49.15
N GLY A 219 13.05 27.96 -48.30
CA GLY A 219 14.06 29.01 -48.46
C GLY A 219 14.89 28.85 -49.73
N VAL A 220 15.40 27.64 -50.00
CA VAL A 220 16.17 27.32 -51.21
C VAL A 220 15.32 27.50 -52.47
N ALA A 221 14.07 27.04 -52.46
CA ALA A 221 13.16 27.24 -53.58
C ALA A 221 12.91 28.73 -53.86
N ALA A 222 12.73 29.55 -52.82
CA ALA A 222 12.57 31.00 -52.96
C ALA A 222 13.85 31.66 -53.51
N ALA A 223 15.04 31.24 -53.05
CA ALA A 223 16.31 31.74 -53.56
C ALA A 223 16.50 31.40 -55.04
N ARG A 224 16.20 30.16 -55.46
CA ARG A 224 16.25 29.74 -56.87
C ARG A 224 15.31 30.55 -57.75
N ARG A 225 14.08 30.82 -57.28
CA ARG A 225 13.12 31.68 -58.01
C ARG A 225 13.66 33.10 -58.17
N LYS A 226 14.24 33.70 -57.12
CA LYS A 226 14.87 35.03 -57.21
C LYS A 226 16.01 35.07 -58.21
N MET A 227 16.86 34.04 -58.23
CA MET A 227 17.95 33.95 -59.22
C MET A 227 17.44 33.80 -60.65
N ALA A 228 16.39 33.00 -60.89
CA ALA A 228 15.80 32.83 -62.21
C ALA A 228 15.20 34.14 -62.75
N VAL A 229 14.48 34.90 -61.92
CA VAL A 229 13.96 36.23 -62.32
C VAL A 229 15.11 37.19 -62.64
N ALA A 230 16.14 37.25 -61.80
CA ALA A 230 17.31 38.10 -62.04
C ALA A 230 18.06 37.73 -63.33
N SER A 231 18.11 36.45 -63.72
CA SER A 231 18.70 36.04 -65.00
C SER A 231 17.87 36.46 -66.20
N LEU A 232 16.53 36.40 -66.11
CA LEU A 232 15.63 36.84 -67.17
C LEU A 232 15.67 38.36 -67.37
N GLU A 233 15.71 39.12 -66.27
CA GLU A 233 15.86 40.58 -66.34
C GLU A 233 17.20 40.99 -66.97
N ARG A 234 18.27 40.24 -66.71
CA ARG A 234 19.58 40.47 -67.36
C ARG A 234 19.56 40.13 -68.85
N SER A 235 18.86 39.09 -69.28
CA SER A 235 18.73 38.77 -70.70
C SER A 235 17.87 39.79 -71.45
N ASP A 236 16.71 40.19 -70.91
CA ASP A 236 15.83 41.21 -71.51
C ASP A 236 16.56 42.56 -71.66
N ARG A 237 17.36 42.95 -70.65
CA ARG A 237 18.17 44.17 -70.72
C ARG A 237 19.24 44.11 -71.82
N ARG A 238 19.85 42.94 -72.07
CA ARG A 238 20.85 42.76 -73.14
C ARG A 238 20.21 42.84 -74.52
N GLU A 239 19.03 42.26 -74.68
CA GLU A 239 18.28 42.26 -75.95
C GLU A 239 17.83 43.68 -76.35
N LYS A 240 17.43 44.52 -75.39
CA LYS A 240 17.08 45.94 -75.65
C LYS A 240 18.27 46.85 -75.96
N SER A 241 19.50 46.39 -75.72
CA SER A 241 20.73 47.18 -75.93
C SER A 241 21.51 46.81 -77.19
N ALA A 242 21.03 45.80 -77.93
CA ALA A 242 21.52 45.40 -79.24
C ALA A 242 20.65 46.01 -80.34
#